data_AF-A0A1T4NA21-F1
#
_entry.id   AF-A0A1T4NA21-F1
#
_cell.length_a   1.000
_cell.length_b   1.000
_cell.length_c   1.000
_cell.angle_alpha   90.00
_cell.angle_beta   90.00
_cell.angle_gamma   90.00
#
_symmetry.space_group_name_H-M   'P 1'
#
loop_
_entity.id
_entity.type
_entity.pdbx_description
1 polymer ?
#
loop_
_entity_poly.entity_id
_entity_poly.type
_entity_poly.pdbx_seq_one_letter_code
_entity_poly.pdbx_strand_id
1 'polypeptide(L)'
;MSYIRLFAIGLTGGILGGVFNNLAVQIGGDLPAGLNFIVMGIILLFGHGLNFGLCMISSLVHPLRLTFVEFYKNSEFEGGGREYRPFKL
;
A
#
# COMPACT_ATOMS: atom_id res chain seq x y z
N MET A 1 1.95 -4.66 19.71
CA MET A 1 1.86 -3.47 18.84
C MET A 1 1.71 -3.83 17.34
N SER A 2 0.88 -4.82 16.98
CA SER A 2 0.72 -5.27 15.58
C SER A 2 -0.64 -4.88 14.96
N TYR A 3 -1.73 -4.95 15.73
CA TYR A 3 -3.09 -4.65 15.25
C TYR A 3 -3.37 -3.17 14.94
N ILE A 4 -2.74 -2.24 15.66
CA ILE A 4 -2.89 -0.78 15.44
C ILE A 4 -2.41 -0.35 14.05
N ARG A 5 -1.52 -1.14 13.45
CA ARG A 5 -0.88 -0.88 12.16
C ARG A 5 -1.81 -1.17 10.98
N LEU A 6 -2.54 -2.29 11.04
CA LEU A 6 -3.58 -2.61 10.08
C LEU A 6 -4.72 -1.60 10.16
N PHE A 7 -5.10 -1.18 11.37
CA PHE A 7 -6.06 -0.10 11.58
C PHE A 7 -5.56 1.23 10.99
N ALA A 8 -4.29 1.60 11.23
CA ALA A 8 -3.71 2.82 10.67
C ALA A 8 -3.69 2.82 9.14
N ILE A 9 -3.36 1.69 8.49
CA ILE A 9 -3.40 1.57 7.02
C ILE A 9 -4.83 1.73 6.50
N GLY A 10 -5.82 1.10 7.16
CA GLY A 10 -7.24 1.25 6.79
C GLY A 10 -7.74 2.68 6.96
N LEU A 11 -7.36 3.35 8.05
CA LEU A 11 -7.68 4.75 8.32
C LEU A 11 -7.05 5.68 7.27
N THR A 12 -5.75 5.51 6.97
CA THR A 12 -5.04 6.30 5.97
C THR A 12 -5.64 6.12 4.58
N GLY A 13 -6.02 4.90 4.20
CA GLY A 13 -6.70 4.64 2.93
C GLY A 13 -8.08 5.33 2.84
N GLY A 14 -8.85 5.33 3.93
CA GLY A 14 -10.14 6.04 3.98
C GLY A 14 -9.98 7.55 3.86
N ILE A 15 -9.01 8.13 4.56
CA ILE A 15 -8.70 9.57 4.51
C ILE A 15 -8.24 9.97 3.10
N LEU A 16 -7.34 9.21 2.48
CA LEU A 16 -6.88 9.46 1.11
C LEU A 16 -8.02 9.40 0.10
N GLY A 17 -8.92 8.41 0.21
CA GLY A 17 -10.13 8.34 -0.61
C GLY A 17 -11.01 9.57 -0.48
N GLY A 18 -11.18 10.08 0.75
CA GLY A 18 -11.91 11.33 1.02
C GLY A 18 -11.23 12.58 0.42
N VAL A 19 -9.90 12.62 0.43
CA VAL A 19 -9.11 13.71 -0.20
C VAL A 19 -9.26 13.68 -1.72
N PHE A 20 -9.16 12.51 -2.35
CA PHE A 20 -9.37 12.38 -3.79
C PHE A 20 -10.79 12.76 -4.21
N ASN A 21 -11.80 12.42 -3.39
CA ASN A 21 -13.17 12.85 -3.63
C ASN A 21 -13.33 14.38 -3.54
N ASN A 22 -12.74 15.01 -2.52
CA ASN A 22 -12.75 16.48 -2.41
C ASN A 22 -12.03 17.15 -3.58
N LEU A 23 -10.89 16.61 -4.01
CA LEU A 23 -10.15 17.11 -5.15
C LEU A 23 -10.98 17.03 -6.44
N ALA A 24 -11.69 15.92 -6.63
CA ALA A 24 -12.55 15.71 -7.80
C ALA A 24 -13.74 16.68 -7.80
N VAL A 25 -14.35 16.95 -6.65
CA VAL A 25 -15.46 17.93 -6.50
C VAL A 25 -14.97 19.37 -6.69
N GLN A 26 -13.80 19.74 -6.15
CA GLN A 26 -13.24 21.10 -6.32
C GLN A 26 -12.87 21.39 -7.77
N ILE A 27 -12.21 20.45 -8.45
CA ILE A 27 -11.82 20.59 -9.87
C ILE A 27 -13.05 20.50 -10.78
N GLY A 28 -14.02 19.65 -10.42
CA GLY A 28 -15.28 19.53 -11.12
C GLY A 28 -16.13 20.79 -11.04
N GLY A 29 -16.27 21.38 -9.84
CA GLY A 29 -17.20 22.48 -9.57
C GLY A 29 -17.06 23.72 -10.46
N ASP A 30 -15.86 24.00 -10.98
CA ASP A 30 -15.58 25.12 -11.88
C ASP A 30 -15.82 24.82 -13.37
N LEU A 31 -16.24 23.59 -13.70
CA LEU A 31 -16.32 23.09 -15.08
C LEU A 31 -17.79 22.94 -15.55
N PRO A 32 -18.12 23.32 -16.80
CA PRO A 32 -19.48 23.22 -17.33
C PRO A 32 -20.08 21.80 -17.21
N ALA A 33 -21.39 21.75 -16.92
CA ALA A 33 -22.14 20.52 -16.69
C ALA A 33 -22.02 19.56 -17.89
N GLY A 34 -21.31 18.45 -17.70
CA GLY A 34 -21.01 17.44 -18.73
C GLY A 34 -19.53 17.04 -18.75
N LEU A 35 -18.62 18.01 -18.90
CA LEU A 35 -17.17 17.75 -18.86
C LEU A 35 -16.71 17.39 -17.44
N ASN A 36 -17.37 17.98 -16.45
CA ASN A 36 -17.19 17.73 -15.03
C ASN A 36 -17.32 16.23 -14.68
N PHE A 37 -18.33 15.54 -15.23
CA PHE A 37 -18.57 14.13 -14.92
C PHE A 37 -17.45 13.20 -15.45
N ILE A 38 -16.91 13.51 -16.63
CA ILE A 38 -15.80 12.76 -17.24
C ILE A 38 -14.50 12.99 -16.46
N VAL A 39 -14.19 14.25 -16.15
CA VAL A 39 -12.99 14.62 -15.38
C VAL A 39 -13.04 14.04 -13.97
N MET A 40 -14.19 14.15 -13.29
CA MET A 40 -14.40 13.59 -11.95
C MET A 40 -14.27 12.06 -11.95
N GLY A 41 -14.82 11.38 -12.97
CA GLY A 41 -14.70 9.92 -13.14
C GLY A 41 -13.26 9.45 -13.34
N ILE A 42 -12.47 10.14 -14.16
CA ILE A 42 -11.05 9.81 -14.38
C ILE A 42 -10.24 10.02 -13.09
N ILE A 43 -10.45 11.15 -12.40
CA ILE A 43 -9.75 11.46 -11.15
C ILE A 43 -10.11 10.46 -10.05
N LEU A 44 -11.38 10.07 -9.93
CA LEU A 44 -11.81 9.05 -8.96
C LEU A 44 -11.23 7.68 -9.26
N LEU A 45 -11.24 7.24 -10.54
CA LEU A 45 -10.70 5.95 -10.95
C LEU A 45 -9.20 5.88 -10.67
N PHE A 46 -8.46 6.93 -11.05
CA PHE A 46 -7.02 7.02 -10.84
C PHE A 46 -6.68 7.18 -9.36
N GLY A 47 -7.40 8.03 -8.63
CA GLY A 47 -7.23 8.25 -7.20
C GLY A 47 -7.51 6.99 -6.37
N HIS A 48 -8.58 6.24 -6.69
CA HIS A 48 -8.86 4.96 -6.03
C HIS A 48 -7.85 3.87 -6.42
N GLY A 49 -7.40 3.84 -7.68
CA GLY A 49 -6.35 2.93 -8.13
C GLY A 49 -5.03 3.15 -7.37
N LEU A 50 -4.61 4.40 -7.22
CA LEU A 50 -3.44 4.77 -6.42
C LEU A 50 -3.64 4.46 -4.94
N ASN A 51 -4.81 4.77 -4.38
CA ASN A 51 -5.12 4.47 -2.98
C ASN A 51 -5.02 2.97 -2.70
N PHE A 52 -5.51 2.12 -3.61
CA PHE A 52 -5.40 0.67 -3.50
C PHE A 52 -3.95 0.19 -3.60
N GLY A 53 -3.18 0.75 -4.53
CA GLY A 53 -1.75 0.44 -4.70
C GLY A 53 -0.90 0.81 -3.49
N LEU A 54 -1.09 2.01 -2.94
CA LEU A 54 -0.41 2.47 -1.72
C LEU A 54 -0.78 1.61 -0.51
N CYS A 55 -2.06 1.28 -0.34
CA CYS A 55 -2.51 0.38 0.73
C CYS A 55 -1.92 -1.03 0.57
N MET A 56 -1.83 -1.57 -0.65
CA MET A 56 -1.20 -2.88 -0.91
C MET A 56 0.29 -2.87 -0.55
N ILE A 57 1.07 -1.90 -1.04
CA ILE A 57 2.51 -1.81 -0.76
C ILE A 57 2.75 -1.64 0.75
N SER A 58 1.96 -0.78 1.40
CA SER A 58 2.05 -0.56 2.85
C SER A 58 1.73 -1.82 3.65
N SER A 59 0.69 -2.56 3.23
CA SER A 59 0.30 -3.85 3.82
C SER A 59 1.30 -4.98 3.58
N LEU A 60 2.13 -4.92 2.52
CA LEU A 60 3.16 -5.94 2.25
C LEU A 60 4.49 -5.65 2.96
N VAL A 61 4.94 -4.38 2.96
CA VAL A 61 6.25 -4.02 3.54
C VAL A 61 6.25 -4.12 5.07
N HIS A 62 5.09 -3.90 5.69
CA HIS A 62 4.95 -3.93 7.14
C HIS A 62 5.04 -5.32 7.78
N PRO A 63 4.39 -6.37 7.26
CA PRO A 63 4.62 -7.74 7.68
C PRO A 63 6.00 -8.21 7.24
N LEU A 64 6.53 -7.87 6.06
CA LEU A 64 7.91 -8.24 5.67
C LEU A 64 8.94 -7.83 6.72
N ARG A 65 8.83 -6.60 7.25
CA ARG A 65 9.70 -6.13 8.34
C ARG A 65 9.51 -6.94 9.63
N LEU A 66 8.28 -7.32 9.96
CA LEU A 66 7.99 -8.13 11.15
C LEU A 66 8.41 -9.59 10.96
N THR A 67 8.24 -10.20 9.78
CA THR A 67 8.72 -11.55 9.45
C THR A 67 10.25 -11.60 9.53
N PHE A 68 10.97 -10.65 8.93
CA PHE A 68 12.44 -10.61 9.06
C PHE A 68 12.94 -10.35 10.48
N VAL A 69 12.19 -9.66 11.34
CA VAL A 69 12.63 -9.37 12.71
C VAL A 69 12.17 -10.43 13.71
N GLU A 70 10.95 -10.96 13.58
CA GLU A 70 10.37 -11.93 14.52
C GLU A 70 10.68 -13.37 14.12
N PHE A 71 10.66 -13.75 12.82
CA PHE A 71 11.01 -15.10 12.40
C PHE A 71 12.53 -15.33 12.41
N TYR A 72 13.33 -14.42 11.85
CA TYR A 72 14.78 -14.61 11.76
C TYR A 72 15.49 -14.48 13.12
N LYS A 73 14.95 -13.66 14.05
CA LYS A 73 15.51 -13.51 15.40
C LYS A 73 15.04 -14.59 16.38
N ASN A 74 13.86 -15.21 16.19
CA ASN A 74 13.40 -16.35 17.00
C ASN A 74 13.79 -17.72 16.44
N SER A 75 14.14 -17.85 15.15
CA SER A 75 14.44 -19.16 14.56
C SER A 75 15.86 -19.66 14.84
N GLU A 76 16.66 -19.02 15.72
CA GLU A 76 18.07 -19.38 15.92
C GLU A 76 18.82 -19.59 14.58
N PHE A 77 18.49 -18.80 13.55
CA PHE A 77 19.15 -18.92 12.26
C PHE A 77 20.49 -18.19 12.35
N GLU A 78 21.47 -18.86 12.97
CA GLU A 78 22.89 -18.58 12.74
C GLU A 78 23.09 -18.63 11.23
N GLY A 79 23.38 -17.49 10.61
CA GLY A 79 23.72 -17.36 9.20
C GLY A 79 25.04 -18.07 8.89
N GLY A 80 25.02 -19.40 8.99
CA GLY A 80 26.16 -20.31 8.94
C GLY A 80 25.76 -21.66 8.35
N GLY A 81 24.83 -21.67 7.40
CA GLY A 81 24.64 -22.85 6.54
C GLY A 81 25.81 -22.95 5.56
N ARG A 82 26.54 -24.07 5.56
CA ARG A 82 27.56 -24.33 4.52
C ARG A 82 26.88 -24.34 3.15
N GLU A 83 27.36 -23.51 2.24
CA GLU A 83 26.95 -23.58 0.84
C GLU A 83 27.29 -24.96 0.27
N TYR A 84 26.27 -25.67 -0.22
CA TYR A 84 26.46 -26.93 -0.90
C TYR A 84 27.13 -26.66 -2.26
N ARG A 85 28.45 -26.91 -2.33
CA ARG A 85 29.19 -26.95 -3.61
C ARG A 85 29.10 -28.37 -4.17
N PRO A 86 28.28 -28.64 -5.20
CA PRO A 86 28.26 -29.93 -5.84
C PRO A 86 29.62 -30.21 -6.48
N PHE A 87 30.03 -31.48 -6.44
CA PHE A 87 31.28 -31.94 -7.03
C PHE A 87 31.20 -31.76 -8.55
N LYS A 88 32.00 -30.84 -9.10
CA LYS A 88 32.25 -30.76 -10.54
C LYS A 88 33.40 -31.73 -10.87
N LEU A 89 33.12 -32.69 -11.74
CA LEU A 89 34.14 -33.47 -12.45
C LEU A 89 34.98 -32.56 -13.35
#